data_AF-A0A965UUV2-F1
#
_entry.id   AF-A0A965UUV2-F1
#
_cell.length_a   1.000
_cell.length_b   1.000
_cell.length_c   1.000
_cell.angle_alpha   90.00
_cell.angle_beta   90.00
_cell.angle_gamma   90.00
#
_symmetry.space_group_name_H-M   'P 1'
#
loop_
_entity.id
_entity.type
_entity.pdbx_description
1 polymer ?
#
loop_
_entity_poly.entity_id
_entity_poly.type
_entity_poly.pdbx_seq_one_letter_code
_entity_poly.pdbx_strand_id
1 'polypeptide(L)'
;YDRAKVARDYPDLMPPVMAVDPKNGKEYLAKQLSPEAMAVEKVRKAAQKDIDKGNYTPYFDVEKRFYADPNQYPLRGRTLTDALPKKQETINKWQAKFDTPEIRQRLMNAYNRGAKDPLTKDWYAMGQLEQEFIKEYGPEQGRRLFKEAFADSMAATTGGADPTSNLLMSYYGNFLRQKGQAVPQNAYSMPYPIGGRFASGNMAMYDKVINQGAGFEAAKTPKRFNFSADFLGHRDRGTIDEQMMTGFNREFKAPPGDSYGVVEGVVQDLARQIGVPAANFQDVTWAGLKGSKGKPMIQHVNEAIERTARVTGKSPQDVVRDSLVRRTHPLYGIAGTGLTAGALAAALRDQDGEDM
;
A
#
# COMPACT_ATOMS: atom_id res chain seq x y z
N TYR A 1 2.80 3.68 29.45
CA TYR A 1 3.41 2.49 28.83
C TYR A 1 4.92 2.65 28.87
N ASP A 2 5.66 1.56 28.83
CA ASP A 2 7.12 1.58 28.72
C ASP A 2 7.52 1.95 27.28
N ARG A 3 8.11 3.14 27.10
CA ARG A 3 8.58 3.61 25.79
C ARG A 3 9.71 2.76 25.24
N ALA A 4 10.62 2.27 26.08
CA ALA A 4 11.74 1.45 25.65
C ALA A 4 11.29 0.06 25.18
N LYS A 5 10.23 -0.49 25.77
CA LYS A 5 9.57 -1.70 25.25
C LYS A 5 8.94 -1.44 23.90
N VAL A 6 8.04 -0.46 23.78
CA VAL A 6 7.32 -0.23 22.51
C VAL A 6 8.22 0.30 21.39
N ALA A 7 9.40 0.82 21.74
CA ALA A 7 10.43 1.11 20.76
C ALA A 7 10.92 -0.16 20.04
N ARG A 8 11.02 -1.30 20.75
CA ARG A 8 11.60 -2.57 20.27
C ARG A 8 10.57 -3.62 19.86
N ASP A 9 9.36 -3.53 20.39
CA ASP A 9 8.30 -4.50 20.21
C ASP A 9 6.94 -3.83 20.05
N TYR A 10 6.04 -4.47 19.31
CA TYR A 10 4.65 -4.01 19.28
C TYR A 10 3.98 -4.23 20.65
N PRO A 11 2.90 -3.48 20.96
CA PRO A 11 2.16 -3.67 22.20
C PRO A 11 1.65 -5.11 22.37
N ASP A 12 1.56 -5.54 23.62
CA ASP A 12 1.14 -6.91 23.94
C ASP A 12 -0.28 -7.21 23.42
N LEU A 13 -0.46 -8.45 22.98
CA LEU A 13 -1.76 -8.99 22.56
C LEU A 13 -2.61 -9.34 23.77
N MET A 14 -3.92 -9.18 23.62
CA MET A 14 -4.91 -9.73 24.54
C MET A 14 -5.62 -10.90 23.87
N PRO A 15 -6.11 -11.89 24.62
CA PRO A 15 -7.00 -12.92 24.08
C PRO A 15 -8.18 -12.25 23.35
N PRO A 16 -8.56 -12.76 22.15
CA PRO A 16 -9.75 -12.24 21.48
C PRO A 16 -10.99 -12.57 22.32
N VAL A 17 -12.07 -11.81 22.10
CA VAL A 17 -13.38 -12.11 22.69
C VAL A 17 -14.40 -12.35 21.61
N MET A 18 -15.37 -13.22 21.92
CA MET A 18 -16.55 -13.38 21.10
C MET A 18 -17.31 -12.06 21.01
N ALA A 19 -17.62 -11.65 19.79
CA ALA A 19 -18.45 -10.51 19.48
C ALA A 19 -19.46 -10.91 18.41
N VAL A 20 -20.57 -10.17 18.33
CA VAL A 20 -21.63 -10.37 17.34
C VAL A 20 -21.58 -9.22 16.35
N ASP A 21 -21.59 -9.52 15.05
CA ASP A 21 -21.66 -8.48 14.02
C ASP A 21 -23.09 -7.89 14.03
N PRO A 22 -23.25 -6.58 14.34
CA PRO A 22 -24.56 -5.97 14.43
C PRO A 22 -25.34 -5.95 13.11
N LYS A 23 -24.70 -6.22 11.96
CA LYS A 23 -25.37 -6.23 10.66
C LYS A 23 -26.03 -7.56 10.32
N ASN A 24 -25.39 -8.68 10.64
CA ASN A 24 -25.82 -10.01 10.21
C ASN A 24 -26.01 -11.00 11.36
N GLY A 25 -25.69 -10.62 12.59
CA GLY A 25 -25.82 -11.46 13.79
C GLY A 25 -24.78 -12.57 13.91
N LYS A 26 -23.79 -12.65 13.01
CA LYS A 26 -22.75 -13.69 13.07
C LYS A 26 -21.77 -13.41 14.20
N GLU A 27 -21.43 -14.47 14.92
CA GLU A 27 -20.40 -14.45 15.95
C GLU A 27 -19.00 -14.49 15.33
N TYR A 28 -18.05 -13.73 15.87
CA TYR A 28 -16.65 -13.74 15.46
C TYR A 28 -15.72 -13.38 16.63
N LEU A 29 -14.43 -13.72 16.49
CA LEU A 29 -13.38 -13.37 17.44
C LEU A 29 -12.88 -11.95 17.21
N ALA A 30 -13.24 -11.03 18.10
CA ALA A 30 -12.81 -9.64 18.08
C ALA A 30 -11.46 -9.44 18.79
N LYS A 31 -10.58 -8.67 18.16
CA LYS A 31 -9.32 -8.21 18.76
C LYS A 31 -9.59 -7.29 19.94
N GLN A 32 -8.89 -7.51 21.04
CA GLN A 32 -8.84 -6.59 22.18
C GLN A 32 -7.55 -5.78 22.23
N LEU A 33 -7.62 -4.55 22.74
CA LEU A 33 -6.43 -3.74 23.03
C LEU A 33 -5.97 -3.98 24.47
N SER A 34 -4.69 -4.30 24.64
CA SER A 34 -4.06 -4.30 25.97
C SER A 34 -4.02 -2.89 26.56
N PRO A 35 -3.85 -2.74 27.90
CA PRO A 35 -3.61 -1.45 28.52
C PRO A 35 -2.44 -0.67 27.89
N GLU A 36 -1.39 -1.39 27.48
CA GLU A 36 -0.28 -0.82 26.72
C GLU A 36 -0.72 -0.29 25.35
N ALA A 37 -1.46 -1.09 24.58
CA ALA A 37 -1.97 -0.69 23.26
C ALA A 37 -2.90 0.54 23.35
N MET A 38 -3.77 0.62 24.36
CA MET A 38 -4.63 1.80 24.59
C MET A 38 -3.80 3.05 24.92
N ALA A 39 -2.73 2.90 25.68
CA ALA A 39 -1.85 4.01 26.02
C ALA A 39 -1.03 4.48 24.79
N VAL A 40 -0.57 3.55 23.95
CA VAL A 40 0.05 3.87 22.65
C VAL A 40 -0.96 4.55 21.71
N GLU A 41 -2.20 4.07 21.66
CA GLU A 41 -3.28 4.68 20.87
C GLU A 41 -3.47 6.17 21.20
N LYS A 42 -3.52 6.50 22.49
CA LYS A 42 -3.68 7.89 22.94
C LYS A 42 -2.57 8.79 22.41
N VAL A 43 -1.31 8.37 22.54
CA VAL A 43 -0.15 9.14 22.04
C VAL A 43 -0.17 9.21 20.51
N ARG A 44 -0.50 8.10 19.83
CA ARG A 44 -0.58 8.03 18.38
C ARG A 44 -1.63 8.97 17.79
N LYS A 45 -2.82 9.04 18.41
CA LYS A 45 -3.90 9.96 18.01
C LYS A 45 -3.51 11.42 18.23
N ALA A 46 -2.86 11.73 19.36
CA ALA A 46 -2.37 13.07 19.63
C ALA A 46 -1.29 13.50 18.61
N ALA A 47 -0.35 12.60 18.30
CA ALA A 47 0.67 12.81 17.27
C ALA A 47 0.05 13.07 15.89
N GLN A 48 -0.94 12.26 15.47
CA GLN A 48 -1.60 12.47 14.17
C GLN A 48 -2.31 13.82 14.11
N LYS A 49 -3.04 14.21 15.16
CA LYS A 49 -3.73 15.49 15.19
C LYS A 49 -2.76 16.67 15.01
N ASP A 50 -1.52 16.52 15.46
CA ASP A 50 -0.49 17.54 15.30
C ASP A 50 0.15 17.51 13.90
N ILE A 51 0.41 16.31 13.37
CA ILE A 51 0.85 16.07 11.99
C ILE A 51 -0.16 16.65 10.97
N ASP A 52 -1.46 16.41 11.19
CA ASP A 52 -2.54 16.91 10.32
C ASP A 52 -2.63 18.44 10.31
N LYS A 53 -2.11 19.11 11.35
CA LYS A 53 -1.99 20.57 11.41
C LYS A 53 -0.72 21.11 10.74
N GLY A 54 0.17 20.22 10.26
CA GLY A 54 1.47 20.58 9.71
C GLY A 54 2.55 20.83 10.77
N ASN A 55 2.32 20.46 12.03
CA ASN A 55 3.24 20.71 13.15
C ASN A 55 4.35 19.66 13.23
N TYR A 56 5.06 19.42 12.13
CA TYR A 56 6.24 18.57 12.09
C TYR A 56 7.09 18.92 10.87
N THR A 57 8.38 18.55 10.91
CA THR A 57 9.26 18.65 9.74
C THR A 57 9.37 17.28 9.09
N PRO A 58 8.99 17.13 7.80
CA PRO A 58 9.20 15.89 7.07
C PRO A 58 10.68 15.49 7.07
N TYR A 59 10.98 14.20 7.33
CA TYR A 59 12.36 13.70 7.27
C TYR A 59 12.89 13.75 5.84
N PHE A 60 12.08 13.28 4.89
CA PHE A 60 12.31 13.42 3.46
C PHE A 60 11.61 14.67 2.93
N ASP A 61 12.34 15.51 2.22
CA ASP A 61 11.79 16.66 1.51
C ASP A 61 10.88 16.19 0.37
N VAL A 62 9.57 16.40 0.54
CA VAL A 62 8.52 15.89 -0.36
C VAL A 62 8.63 16.50 -1.76
N GLU A 63 9.07 17.76 -1.87
CA GLU A 63 9.21 18.45 -3.16
C GLU A 63 10.44 17.98 -3.94
N LYS A 64 11.41 17.37 -3.26
CA LYS A 64 12.63 16.81 -3.86
C LYS A 64 12.55 15.30 -4.09
N ARG A 65 11.36 14.70 -3.99
CA ARG A 65 11.16 13.29 -4.28
C ARG A 65 11.56 12.98 -5.73
N PHE A 66 12.18 11.83 -5.92
CA PHE A 66 12.59 11.33 -7.22
C PHE A 66 12.34 9.83 -7.31
N TYR A 67 12.26 9.30 -8.53
CA TYR A 67 12.08 7.87 -8.75
C TYR A 67 13.40 7.13 -8.58
N ALA A 68 13.35 5.90 -8.07
CA ALA A 68 14.45 4.96 -8.19
C ALA A 68 14.85 4.77 -9.67
N ASP A 69 16.11 4.43 -9.94
CA ASP A 69 16.56 4.17 -11.32
C ASP A 69 16.08 2.79 -11.79
N PRO A 70 15.13 2.70 -12.74
CA PRO A 70 14.57 1.42 -13.18
C PRO A 70 15.61 0.49 -13.82
N ASN A 71 16.73 1.02 -14.32
CA ASN A 71 17.80 0.20 -14.90
C ASN A 71 18.53 -0.65 -13.85
N GLN A 72 18.45 -0.26 -12.58
CA GLN A 72 18.99 -1.05 -11.46
C GLN A 72 18.03 -2.17 -11.01
N TYR A 73 16.83 -2.23 -11.60
CA TYR A 73 15.77 -3.17 -11.26
C TYR A 73 15.23 -3.84 -12.53
N PRO A 74 16.01 -4.69 -13.21
CA PRO A 74 15.52 -5.39 -14.38
C PRO A 74 14.33 -6.29 -14.01
N LEU A 75 13.21 -6.11 -14.72
CA LEU A 75 12.00 -6.90 -14.54
C LEU A 75 11.80 -7.84 -15.73
N ARG A 76 11.34 -9.05 -15.45
CA ARG A 76 10.88 -9.99 -16.48
C ARG A 76 9.36 -9.94 -16.57
N GLY A 77 8.86 -9.77 -17.78
CA GLY A 77 7.44 -9.73 -18.09
C GLY A 77 6.87 -8.32 -18.24
N ARG A 78 5.75 -8.24 -18.95
CA ARG A 78 5.01 -7.01 -19.22
C ARG A 78 3.52 -7.33 -19.25
N THR A 79 2.74 -6.62 -18.46
CA THR A 79 1.28 -6.84 -18.37
C THR A 79 0.55 -6.57 -19.70
N LEU A 80 1.06 -5.64 -20.52
CA LEU A 80 0.55 -5.41 -21.88
C LEU A 80 0.78 -6.57 -22.86
N THR A 81 1.55 -7.58 -22.50
CA THR A 81 1.72 -8.79 -23.32
C THR A 81 1.26 -10.04 -22.57
N ASP A 82 1.67 -10.17 -21.32
CA ASP A 82 1.55 -11.40 -20.54
C ASP A 82 0.19 -11.49 -19.82
N ALA A 83 -0.47 -10.34 -19.60
CA ALA A 83 -1.80 -10.25 -18.98
C ALA A 83 -2.90 -9.90 -20.00
N LEU A 84 -2.65 -10.15 -21.30
CA LEU A 84 -3.66 -10.10 -22.34
C LEU A 84 -4.37 -11.46 -22.49
N PRO A 85 -5.66 -11.45 -22.88
CA PRO A 85 -6.33 -12.66 -23.34
C PRO A 85 -5.58 -13.31 -24.50
N LYS A 86 -5.54 -14.65 -24.52
CA LYS A 86 -4.87 -15.39 -25.62
C LYS A 86 -5.60 -15.29 -26.96
N LYS A 87 -6.92 -15.05 -26.95
CA LYS A 87 -7.76 -15.02 -28.15
C LYS A 87 -8.10 -13.58 -28.53
N GLN A 88 -7.91 -13.21 -29.81
CA GLN A 88 -8.24 -11.88 -30.30
C GLN A 88 -9.72 -11.52 -30.12
N GLU A 89 -10.63 -12.50 -30.24
CA GLU A 89 -12.06 -12.29 -29.96
C GLU A 89 -12.30 -11.81 -28.52
N THR A 90 -11.60 -12.38 -27.54
CA THR A 90 -11.69 -11.96 -26.14
C THR A 90 -11.08 -10.58 -25.92
N ILE A 91 -9.97 -10.26 -26.60
CA ILE A 91 -9.39 -8.90 -26.61
C ILE A 91 -10.42 -7.90 -27.14
N ASN A 92 -11.00 -8.16 -28.31
CA ASN A 92 -11.99 -7.30 -28.95
C ASN A 92 -13.23 -7.10 -28.05
N LYS A 93 -13.70 -8.17 -27.39
CA LYS A 93 -14.79 -8.10 -26.41
C LYS A 93 -14.46 -7.14 -25.26
N TRP A 94 -13.26 -7.22 -24.70
CA TRP A 94 -12.85 -6.32 -23.62
C TRP A 94 -12.61 -4.89 -24.09
N GLN A 95 -12.04 -4.70 -25.28
CA GLN A 95 -11.90 -3.37 -25.89
C GLN A 95 -13.26 -2.71 -26.13
N ALA A 96 -14.23 -3.43 -26.71
CA ALA A 96 -15.58 -2.91 -26.89
C ALA A 96 -16.25 -2.50 -25.56
N LYS A 97 -15.87 -3.14 -24.44
CA LYS A 97 -16.41 -2.85 -23.11
C LYS A 97 -15.68 -1.71 -22.38
N PHE A 98 -14.36 -1.63 -22.50
CA PHE A 98 -13.51 -0.78 -21.66
C PHE A 98 -12.80 0.33 -22.41
N ASP A 99 -12.74 0.26 -23.74
CA ASP A 99 -12.10 1.24 -24.60
C ASP A 99 -13.12 2.02 -25.43
N THR A 100 -14.06 2.68 -24.73
CA THR A 100 -15.07 3.53 -25.36
C THR A 100 -14.71 5.02 -25.24
N PRO A 101 -15.22 5.88 -26.15
CA PRO A 101 -15.01 7.33 -26.04
C PRO A 101 -15.44 7.91 -24.68
N GLU A 102 -16.54 7.42 -24.11
CA GLU A 102 -17.05 7.88 -22.82
C GLU A 102 -16.13 7.51 -21.67
N ILE A 103 -15.56 6.31 -21.68
CA ILE A 103 -14.59 5.86 -20.66
C ILE A 103 -13.30 6.68 -20.78
N ARG A 104 -12.76 6.82 -22.01
CA ARG A 104 -11.58 7.64 -22.26
C ARG A 104 -11.78 9.08 -21.77
N GLN A 105 -12.92 9.69 -22.09
CA GLN A 105 -13.26 11.03 -21.61
C GLN A 105 -13.39 11.09 -20.09
N ARG A 106 -13.96 10.06 -19.45
CA ARG A 106 -14.08 10.01 -17.98
C ARG A 106 -12.71 9.96 -17.30
N LEU A 107 -11.79 9.14 -17.81
CA LEU A 107 -10.41 9.05 -17.33
C LEU A 107 -9.66 10.37 -17.54
N MET A 108 -9.77 10.99 -18.72
CA MET A 108 -9.18 12.30 -18.97
C MET A 108 -9.74 13.40 -18.06
N ASN A 109 -11.05 13.41 -17.83
CA ASN A 109 -11.66 14.34 -16.89
C ASN A 109 -11.15 14.12 -15.46
N ALA A 110 -10.93 12.88 -15.05
CA ALA A 110 -10.34 12.57 -13.76
C ALA A 110 -8.87 13.03 -13.70
N TYR A 111 -8.05 12.73 -14.72
CA TYR A 111 -6.70 13.25 -14.83
C TYR A 111 -6.67 14.78 -14.68
N ASN A 112 -7.48 15.51 -15.44
CA ASN A 112 -7.55 16.97 -15.39
C ASN A 112 -8.00 17.51 -14.02
N ARG A 113 -8.81 16.76 -13.27
CA ARG A 113 -9.15 17.12 -11.88
C ARG A 113 -7.97 16.90 -10.94
N GLY A 114 -7.29 15.75 -11.04
CA GLY A 114 -6.13 15.42 -10.21
C GLY A 114 -4.96 16.39 -10.45
N ALA A 115 -4.68 16.71 -11.71
CA ALA A 115 -3.55 17.54 -12.12
C ALA A 115 -3.54 18.95 -11.54
N LYS A 116 -4.67 19.42 -10.98
CA LYS A 116 -4.78 20.70 -10.27
C LYS A 116 -4.00 20.74 -8.96
N ASP A 117 -3.71 19.58 -8.38
CA ASP A 117 -2.93 19.46 -7.15
C ASP A 117 -1.55 18.84 -7.47
N PRO A 118 -0.44 19.59 -7.29
CA PRO A 118 0.92 19.14 -7.63
C PRO A 118 1.39 17.94 -6.79
N LEU A 119 0.71 17.60 -5.70
CA LEU A 119 1.01 16.43 -4.87
C LEU A 119 0.37 15.13 -5.40
N THR A 120 -0.42 15.20 -6.47
CA THR A 120 -1.06 14.02 -7.09
C THR A 120 -0.17 13.30 -8.09
N LYS A 121 0.89 13.96 -8.58
CA LYS A 121 1.91 13.34 -9.43
C LYS A 121 3.05 12.76 -8.60
N ASP A 122 3.79 11.85 -9.21
CA ASP A 122 5.01 11.29 -8.64
C ASP A 122 4.73 10.59 -7.30
N TRP A 123 3.63 9.82 -7.25
CA TRP A 123 3.18 9.16 -6.02
C TRP A 123 4.16 8.06 -5.61
N TYR A 124 4.68 7.33 -6.60
CA TYR A 124 5.66 6.25 -6.46
C TYR A 124 7.13 6.71 -6.35
N ALA A 125 7.40 8.02 -6.34
CA ALA A 125 8.77 8.55 -6.29
C ALA A 125 9.44 8.33 -4.91
N MET A 126 10.04 7.16 -4.74
CA MET A 126 10.59 6.66 -3.47
C MET A 126 12.12 6.57 -3.43
N GLY A 127 12.82 7.19 -4.38
CA GLY A 127 14.28 7.15 -4.49
C GLY A 127 15.00 7.69 -3.24
N GLN A 128 14.42 8.65 -2.51
CA GLN A 128 14.98 9.11 -1.23
C GLN A 128 15.06 7.99 -0.18
N LEU A 129 14.05 7.11 -0.13
CA LEU A 129 14.06 5.95 0.77
C LEU A 129 15.06 4.89 0.29
N GLU A 130 15.13 4.63 -1.03
CA GLU A 130 16.15 3.74 -1.62
C GLU A 130 17.57 4.17 -1.20
N GLN A 131 17.86 5.47 -1.21
CA GLN A 131 19.18 5.99 -0.79
C GLN A 131 19.52 5.66 0.67
N GLU A 132 18.54 5.57 1.57
CA GLU A 132 18.80 5.15 2.96
C GLU A 132 19.16 3.66 3.04
N PHE A 133 18.58 2.81 2.19
CA PHE A 133 19.01 1.41 2.08
C PHE A 133 20.40 1.29 1.48
N ILE A 134 20.72 2.09 0.45
CA ILE A 134 22.05 2.11 -0.18
C ILE A 134 23.12 2.62 0.80
N LYS A 135 22.80 3.65 1.58
CA LYS A 135 23.69 4.19 2.61
C LYS A 135 24.05 3.16 3.67
N GLU A 136 23.08 2.36 4.11
CA GLU A 136 23.30 1.35 5.15
C GLU A 136 23.99 0.09 4.63
N TYR A 137 23.64 -0.38 3.43
CA TYR A 137 24.05 -1.70 2.94
C TYR A 137 24.92 -1.69 1.67
N GLY A 138 25.23 -0.52 1.13
CA GLY A 138 25.87 -0.36 -0.16
C GLY A 138 24.90 -0.51 -1.35
N PRO A 139 25.34 -0.16 -2.58
CA PRO A 139 24.45 -0.03 -3.74
C PRO A 139 23.73 -1.32 -4.15
N GLU A 140 24.42 -2.46 -4.17
CA GLU A 140 23.82 -3.72 -4.63
C GLU A 140 22.83 -4.27 -3.59
N GLN A 141 23.32 -4.50 -2.38
CA GLN A 141 22.53 -5.08 -1.30
C GLN A 141 21.43 -4.12 -0.82
N GLY A 142 21.69 -2.81 -0.79
CA GLY A 142 20.69 -1.79 -0.47
C GLY A 142 19.53 -1.79 -1.45
N ARG A 143 19.79 -1.84 -2.76
CA ARG A 143 18.72 -1.91 -3.77
C ARG A 143 17.92 -3.19 -3.69
N ARG A 144 18.60 -4.33 -3.50
CA ARG A 144 17.92 -5.62 -3.30
C ARG A 144 16.97 -5.58 -2.11
N LEU A 145 17.42 -4.99 -0.98
CA LEU A 145 16.60 -4.85 0.21
C LEU A 145 15.48 -3.82 0.05
N PHE A 146 15.70 -2.71 -0.65
CA PHE A 146 14.62 -1.76 -0.97
C PHE A 146 13.52 -2.44 -1.80
N LYS A 147 13.91 -3.23 -2.80
CA LYS A 147 12.95 -4.00 -3.60
C LYS A 147 12.13 -4.95 -2.73
N GLU A 148 12.78 -5.79 -1.92
CA GLU A 148 12.09 -6.79 -1.09
C GLU A 148 11.25 -6.12 0.01
N ALA A 149 11.87 -5.25 0.80
CA ALA A 149 11.26 -4.69 2.01
C ALA A 149 10.25 -3.58 1.75
N PHE A 150 10.42 -2.82 0.67
CA PHE A 150 9.52 -1.72 0.37
C PHE A 150 8.63 -2.06 -0.83
N ALA A 151 9.19 -2.17 -2.03
CA ALA A 151 8.39 -2.28 -3.25
C ALA A 151 7.52 -3.55 -3.27
N ASP A 152 8.13 -4.72 -3.08
CA ASP A 152 7.42 -5.99 -3.16
C ASP A 152 6.47 -6.19 -1.96
N SER A 153 6.92 -5.83 -0.76
CA SER A 153 6.11 -5.95 0.46
C SER A 153 4.88 -5.04 0.42
N MET A 154 5.02 -3.78 -0.05
CA MET A 154 3.90 -2.86 -0.29
C MET A 154 2.93 -3.40 -1.36
N ALA A 155 3.45 -4.03 -2.42
CA ALA A 155 2.63 -4.66 -3.43
C ALA A 155 1.90 -5.90 -2.90
N ALA A 156 2.50 -6.66 -1.99
CA ALA A 156 1.86 -7.83 -1.40
C ALA A 156 0.64 -7.42 -0.55
N THR A 157 0.77 -6.34 0.22
CA THR A 157 -0.23 -5.89 1.21
C THR A 157 -1.21 -4.82 0.71
N THR A 158 -1.31 -4.61 -0.61
CA THR A 158 -2.14 -3.56 -1.23
C THR A 158 -3.61 -3.91 -1.49
N GLY A 159 -4.07 -5.13 -1.15
CA GLY A 159 -5.46 -5.54 -1.41
C GLY A 159 -6.45 -4.74 -0.57
N GLY A 160 -7.21 -3.82 -1.19
CA GLY A 160 -8.24 -2.99 -0.57
C GLY A 160 -7.78 -2.03 0.56
N ALA A 161 -6.54 -2.11 1.02
CA ALA A 161 -6.01 -1.30 2.11
C ALA A 161 -5.67 0.12 1.65
N ASP A 162 -5.93 1.12 2.49
CA ASP A 162 -5.40 2.46 2.25
C ASP A 162 -3.86 2.47 2.34
N PRO A 163 -3.16 3.44 1.72
CA PRO A 163 -1.70 3.44 1.67
C PRO A 163 -1.00 3.37 3.03
N THR A 164 -1.56 3.99 4.08
CA THR A 164 -0.96 3.92 5.42
C THR A 164 -1.13 2.52 6.01
N SER A 165 -2.33 1.93 5.91
CA SER A 165 -2.57 0.55 6.33
C SER A 165 -1.65 -0.44 5.61
N ASN A 166 -1.50 -0.26 4.28
CA ASN A 166 -0.60 -1.04 3.45
C ASN A 166 0.85 -0.97 3.99
N LEU A 167 1.35 0.24 4.22
CA LEU A 167 2.69 0.48 4.79
C LEU A 167 2.91 -0.24 6.12
N LEU A 168 1.94 -0.17 7.04
CA LEU A 168 2.06 -0.82 8.33
C LEU A 168 2.08 -2.33 8.24
N MET A 169 1.23 -2.93 7.40
CA MET A 169 1.20 -4.37 7.22
C MET A 169 2.49 -4.88 6.58
N SER A 170 2.95 -4.20 5.52
CA SER A 170 4.24 -4.46 4.87
C SER A 170 5.39 -4.47 5.88
N TYR A 171 5.51 -3.40 6.68
CA TYR A 171 6.59 -3.29 7.67
C TYR A 171 6.44 -4.20 8.89
N TYR A 172 5.20 -4.57 9.26
CA TYR A 172 4.98 -5.60 10.27
C TYR A 172 5.47 -6.96 9.80
N GLY A 173 5.16 -7.35 8.54
CA GLY A 173 5.69 -8.57 7.95
C GLY A 173 7.22 -8.59 7.92
N ASN A 174 7.84 -7.47 7.55
CA ASN A 174 9.30 -7.33 7.56
C ASN A 174 9.90 -7.49 8.97
N PHE A 175 9.26 -6.87 9.96
CA PHE A 175 9.67 -6.97 11.37
C PHE A 175 9.61 -8.41 11.88
N LEU A 176 8.53 -9.13 11.61
CA LEU A 176 8.40 -10.55 11.98
C LEU A 176 9.47 -11.39 11.30
N ARG A 177 9.71 -11.18 9.99
CA ARG A 177 10.75 -11.89 9.24
C ARG A 177 12.14 -11.67 9.82
N GLN A 178 12.49 -10.44 10.22
CA GLN A 178 13.77 -10.16 10.89
C GLN A 178 13.90 -10.85 12.25
N LYS A 179 12.78 -11.08 12.95
CA LYS A 179 12.75 -11.82 14.22
C LYS A 179 12.65 -13.34 14.04
N GLY A 180 12.61 -13.86 12.81
CA GLY A 180 12.37 -15.28 12.56
C GLY A 180 10.98 -15.74 13.03
N GLN A 181 10.00 -14.84 13.08
CA GLN A 181 8.65 -15.10 13.52
C GLN A 181 7.71 -15.33 12.33
N ALA A 182 6.75 -16.24 12.50
CA ALA A 182 5.73 -16.51 11.50
C ALA A 182 4.71 -15.37 11.40
N VAL A 183 4.14 -15.20 10.20
CA VAL A 183 3.06 -14.24 9.97
C VAL A 183 1.75 -14.76 10.58
N PRO A 184 1.09 -14.00 11.47
CA PRO A 184 -0.21 -14.40 12.01
C PRO A 184 -1.26 -14.53 10.91
N GLN A 185 -1.99 -15.64 10.91
CA GLN A 185 -3.05 -15.90 9.92
C GLN A 185 -4.33 -15.10 10.20
N ASN A 186 -4.57 -14.76 11.47
CA ASN A 186 -5.80 -14.11 11.91
C ASN A 186 -5.56 -12.65 12.30
N ALA A 187 -6.44 -11.76 11.87
CA ALA A 187 -6.36 -10.33 12.20
C ALA A 187 -6.36 -10.04 13.71
N TYR A 188 -7.04 -10.86 14.52
CA TYR A 188 -7.05 -10.71 15.98
C TYR A 188 -5.73 -11.10 16.65
N SER A 189 -4.85 -11.84 15.96
CA SER A 189 -3.50 -12.19 16.41
C SER A 189 -2.44 -11.18 15.98
N MET A 190 -2.83 -10.10 15.29
CA MET A 190 -1.92 -9.03 14.92
C MET A 190 -1.93 -7.94 16.00
N PRO A 191 -0.79 -7.34 16.38
CA PRO A 191 -0.73 -6.34 17.44
C PRO A 191 -1.23 -4.98 16.96
N TYR A 192 -1.52 -4.05 17.87
CA TYR A 192 -1.87 -2.68 17.47
C TYR A 192 -0.62 -1.93 16.94
N PRO A 193 -0.67 -1.14 15.83
CA PRO A 193 -1.81 -0.73 15.00
C PRO A 193 -2.38 -1.74 14.02
N ILE A 194 -1.68 -2.85 13.80
CA ILE A 194 -1.88 -3.74 12.66
C ILE A 194 -3.27 -4.38 12.73
N GLY A 195 -3.98 -4.38 11.61
CA GLY A 195 -5.34 -4.91 11.54
C GLY A 195 -6.17 -4.24 10.45
N GLY A 196 -7.49 -4.36 10.59
CA GLY A 196 -8.46 -3.94 9.58
C GLY A 196 -8.95 -5.11 8.73
N ARG A 197 -9.99 -4.85 7.93
CA ARG A 197 -10.73 -5.89 7.20
C ARG A 197 -9.89 -6.75 6.27
N PHE A 198 -8.86 -6.15 5.68
CA PHE A 198 -8.01 -6.82 4.70
C PHE A 198 -6.72 -7.37 5.30
N ALA A 199 -6.53 -7.30 6.62
CA ALA A 199 -5.25 -7.62 7.23
C ALA A 199 -4.85 -9.09 7.04
N SER A 200 -5.73 -10.03 7.35
CA SER A 200 -5.45 -11.47 7.18
C SER A 200 -5.05 -11.80 5.73
N GLY A 201 -5.86 -11.39 4.75
CA GLY A 201 -5.58 -11.67 3.33
C GLY A 201 -4.31 -10.99 2.80
N ASN A 202 -4.04 -9.75 3.21
CA ASN A 202 -2.81 -9.05 2.84
C ASN A 202 -1.58 -9.68 3.49
N MET A 203 -1.66 -10.09 4.75
CA MET A 203 -0.55 -10.75 5.44
C MET A 203 -0.30 -12.16 4.89
N ALA A 204 -1.34 -12.89 4.48
CA ALA A 204 -1.19 -14.17 3.76
C ALA A 204 -0.50 -13.98 2.40
N MET A 205 -0.86 -12.92 1.66
CA MET A 205 -0.17 -12.58 0.41
C MET A 205 1.29 -12.16 0.64
N TYR A 206 1.57 -11.39 1.70
CA TYR A 206 2.93 -11.08 2.13
C TYR A 206 3.73 -12.36 2.37
N ASP A 207 3.20 -13.28 3.17
CA ASP A 207 3.88 -14.53 3.48
C ASP A 207 4.20 -15.34 2.20
N LYS A 208 3.21 -15.49 1.32
CA LYS A 208 3.37 -16.17 0.02
C LYS A 208 4.46 -15.55 -0.85
N VAL A 209 4.43 -14.23 -1.02
CA VAL A 209 5.33 -13.54 -1.96
C VAL A 209 6.73 -13.42 -1.38
N ILE A 210 6.82 -13.00 -0.12
CA ILE A 210 8.05 -12.54 0.51
C ILE A 210 8.75 -13.68 1.26
N ASN A 211 8.02 -14.43 2.10
CA ASN A 211 8.63 -15.49 2.91
C ASN A 211 8.76 -16.81 2.13
N GLN A 212 7.77 -17.16 1.31
CA GLN A 212 7.79 -18.38 0.49
C GLN A 212 8.44 -18.16 -0.89
N GLY A 213 8.79 -16.91 -1.25
CA GLY A 213 9.54 -16.58 -2.45
C GLY A 213 8.75 -16.70 -3.76
N ALA A 214 7.41 -16.68 -3.72
CA ALA A 214 6.60 -16.80 -4.94
C ALA A 214 6.79 -15.60 -5.90
N GLY A 215 7.17 -14.43 -5.39
CA GLY A 215 7.34 -13.22 -6.19
C GLY A 215 6.04 -12.74 -6.87
N PHE A 216 6.20 -11.90 -7.90
CA PHE A 216 5.11 -11.43 -8.74
C PHE A 216 5.35 -11.77 -10.20
N GLU A 217 4.27 -12.12 -10.90
CA GLU A 217 4.31 -12.42 -12.33
C GLU A 217 3.27 -11.56 -13.04
N ALA A 218 3.66 -10.93 -14.14
CA ALA A 218 2.75 -10.07 -14.92
C ALA A 218 1.46 -10.80 -15.31
N ALA A 219 1.53 -12.08 -15.70
CA ALA A 219 0.35 -12.86 -16.10
C ALA A 219 -0.57 -13.29 -14.94
N LYS A 220 -0.04 -13.48 -13.73
CA LYS A 220 -0.79 -14.07 -12.59
C LYS A 220 -1.21 -13.04 -11.55
N THR A 221 -0.37 -12.05 -11.31
CA THR A 221 -0.57 -11.00 -10.30
C THR A 221 -0.34 -9.61 -10.90
N PRO A 222 -0.95 -9.26 -12.05
CA PRO A 222 -0.61 -8.08 -12.83
C PRO A 222 -0.65 -6.77 -12.03
N LYS A 223 -1.68 -6.57 -11.20
CA LYS A 223 -1.78 -5.41 -10.29
C LYS A 223 -0.55 -5.26 -9.41
N ARG A 224 -0.15 -6.33 -8.73
CA ARG A 224 0.96 -6.30 -7.76
C ARG A 224 2.31 -6.23 -8.45
N PHE A 225 2.42 -6.87 -9.61
CA PHE A 225 3.59 -6.76 -10.47
C PHE A 225 3.83 -5.30 -10.90
N ASN A 226 2.81 -4.62 -11.44
CA ASN A 226 2.93 -3.19 -11.80
C ASN A 226 3.16 -2.31 -10.57
N PHE A 227 2.45 -2.54 -9.47
CA PHE A 227 2.58 -1.73 -8.26
C PHE A 227 3.99 -1.79 -7.64
N SER A 228 4.61 -2.98 -7.61
CA SER A 228 6.01 -3.11 -7.21
C SER A 228 6.93 -2.40 -8.21
N ALA A 229 6.72 -2.65 -9.51
CA ALA A 229 7.53 -2.05 -10.57
C ALA A 229 7.51 -0.50 -10.56
N ASP A 230 6.35 0.10 -10.31
CA ASP A 230 6.17 1.56 -10.23
C ASP A 230 7.05 2.17 -9.10
N PHE A 231 7.13 1.50 -7.93
CA PHE A 231 8.04 1.90 -6.84
C PHE A 231 9.53 1.71 -7.18
N LEU A 232 9.84 0.80 -8.09
CA LEU A 232 11.19 0.56 -8.60
C LEU A 232 11.56 1.51 -9.75
N GLY A 233 10.72 2.51 -10.03
CA GLY A 233 11.00 3.53 -11.04
C GLY A 233 10.51 3.22 -12.45
N HIS A 234 9.85 2.08 -12.67
CA HIS A 234 9.29 1.74 -13.98
C HIS A 234 8.02 2.54 -14.22
N ARG A 235 8.13 3.63 -15.00
CA ARG A 235 7.01 4.55 -15.27
C ARG A 235 6.26 4.24 -16.56
N ASP A 236 6.62 3.14 -17.23
CA ASP A 236 6.10 2.70 -18.53
C ASP A 236 4.86 1.81 -18.43
N ARG A 237 4.29 1.69 -17.22
CA ARG A 237 3.13 0.88 -16.87
C ARG A 237 2.26 1.64 -15.86
N GLY A 238 1.00 1.23 -15.74
CA GLY A 238 0.09 1.81 -14.76
C GLY A 238 -0.50 0.71 -13.87
N THR A 239 -0.64 0.99 -12.58
CA THR A 239 -1.34 0.08 -11.69
C THR A 239 -2.86 0.26 -11.78
N ILE A 240 -3.55 -0.76 -12.28
CA ILE A 240 -5.02 -0.80 -12.28
C ILE A 240 -5.54 -1.45 -11.00
N ASP A 241 -5.95 -0.61 -10.05
CA ASP A 241 -6.56 -1.00 -8.78
C ASP A 241 -8.09 -0.79 -8.78
N GLU A 242 -8.71 -1.01 -7.62
CA GLU A 242 -10.14 -0.85 -7.38
C GLU A 242 -10.61 0.58 -7.72
N GLN A 243 -9.81 1.58 -7.35
CA GLN A 243 -10.14 2.98 -7.58
C GLN A 243 -10.02 3.36 -9.06
N MET A 244 -8.99 2.87 -9.76
CA MET A 244 -8.86 3.06 -11.20
C MET A 244 -10.02 2.41 -11.97
N MET A 245 -10.47 1.23 -11.53
CA MET A 245 -11.62 0.56 -12.14
C MET A 245 -12.91 1.37 -12.06
N THR A 246 -13.09 2.23 -11.05
CA THR A 246 -14.24 3.15 -11.00
C THR A 246 -14.28 4.14 -12.17
N GLY A 247 -13.13 4.42 -12.80
CA GLY A 247 -13.02 5.21 -14.02
C GLY A 247 -13.53 4.46 -15.25
N PHE A 248 -13.42 3.14 -15.28
CA PHE A 248 -13.92 2.27 -16.35
C PHE A 248 -15.39 1.92 -16.11
N ASN A 249 -15.66 1.23 -15.01
CA ASN A 249 -17.01 0.85 -14.58
C ASN A 249 -17.00 0.62 -13.06
N ARG A 250 -17.92 1.31 -12.35
CA ARG A 250 -18.04 1.31 -10.88
C ARG A 250 -18.49 -0.03 -10.30
N GLU A 251 -19.04 -0.92 -11.10
CA GLU A 251 -19.46 -2.26 -10.68
C GLU A 251 -18.27 -3.20 -10.46
N PHE A 252 -17.14 -2.93 -11.11
CA PHE A 252 -15.95 -3.77 -11.00
C PHE A 252 -14.99 -3.23 -9.94
N LYS A 253 -14.67 -4.08 -8.96
CA LYS A 253 -13.60 -3.83 -7.99
C LYS A 253 -12.20 -4.17 -8.54
N ALA A 254 -12.10 -4.91 -9.64
CA ALA A 254 -10.85 -5.24 -10.32
C ALA A 254 -11.14 -5.53 -11.81
N PRO A 255 -10.15 -5.45 -12.71
CA PRO A 255 -10.32 -5.91 -14.09
C PRO A 255 -10.87 -7.35 -14.12
N PRO A 256 -12.04 -7.61 -14.73
CA PRO A 256 -12.65 -8.93 -14.72
C PRO A 256 -11.89 -9.92 -15.63
N GLY A 257 -11.82 -11.18 -15.20
CA GLY A 257 -11.19 -12.25 -15.98
C GLY A 257 -9.75 -11.92 -16.39
N ASP A 258 -9.46 -12.03 -17.68
CA ASP A 258 -8.15 -11.77 -18.30
C ASP A 258 -8.05 -10.35 -18.91
N SER A 259 -8.89 -9.40 -18.48
CA SER A 259 -8.95 -8.06 -19.09
C SER A 259 -7.88 -7.06 -18.64
N TYR A 260 -7.00 -7.42 -17.69
CA TYR A 260 -6.05 -6.46 -17.09
C TYR A 260 -5.21 -5.73 -18.14
N GLY A 261 -4.55 -6.46 -19.05
CA GLY A 261 -3.69 -5.85 -20.07
C GLY A 261 -4.46 -4.94 -21.03
N VAL A 262 -5.75 -5.21 -21.28
CA VAL A 262 -6.62 -4.36 -22.11
C VAL A 262 -6.94 -3.05 -21.38
N VAL A 263 -7.34 -3.13 -20.11
CA VAL A 263 -7.67 -1.96 -19.29
C VAL A 263 -6.44 -1.07 -19.08
N GLU A 264 -5.28 -1.67 -18.80
CA GLU A 264 -4.03 -0.93 -18.72
C GLU A 264 -3.65 -0.29 -20.06
N GLY A 265 -3.87 -0.98 -21.18
CA GLY A 265 -3.61 -0.45 -22.52
C GLY A 265 -4.32 0.89 -22.77
N VAL A 266 -5.58 1.01 -22.36
CA VAL A 266 -6.34 2.27 -22.44
C VAL A 266 -5.66 3.39 -21.64
N VAL A 267 -5.18 3.09 -20.43
CA VAL A 267 -4.45 4.05 -19.60
C VAL A 267 -3.14 4.48 -20.27
N GLN A 268 -2.38 3.53 -20.83
CA GLN A 268 -1.13 3.84 -21.52
C GLN A 268 -1.33 4.68 -22.78
N ASP A 269 -2.39 4.41 -23.55
CA ASP A 269 -2.73 5.19 -24.73
C ASP A 269 -3.07 6.65 -24.38
N LEU A 270 -3.88 6.85 -23.35
CA LEU A 270 -4.24 8.20 -22.88
C LEU A 270 -3.02 8.95 -22.33
N ALA A 271 -2.15 8.25 -21.58
CA ALA A 271 -0.90 8.83 -21.09
C ALA A 271 -0.01 9.30 -22.25
N ARG A 272 0.13 8.47 -23.30
CA ARG A 272 0.89 8.81 -24.51
C ARG A 272 0.28 10.00 -25.24
N GLN A 273 -1.04 10.07 -25.36
CA GLN A 273 -1.75 11.17 -26.02
C GLN A 273 -1.41 12.54 -25.42
N ILE A 274 -1.19 12.61 -24.10
CA ILE A 274 -0.85 13.86 -23.40
C ILE A 274 0.64 13.99 -23.05
N GLY A 275 1.48 13.07 -23.52
CA GLY A 275 2.93 13.14 -23.34
C GLY A 275 3.41 12.92 -21.90
N VAL A 276 2.71 12.11 -21.10
CA VAL A 276 3.14 11.77 -19.72
C VAL A 276 3.39 10.27 -19.58
N PRO A 277 4.25 9.83 -18.64
CA PRO A 277 4.42 8.41 -18.35
C PRO A 277 3.14 7.76 -17.82
N ALA A 278 2.95 6.47 -18.08
CA ALA A 278 1.74 5.74 -17.71
C ALA A 278 1.50 5.73 -16.19
N ALA A 279 2.55 5.54 -15.39
CA ALA A 279 2.45 5.58 -13.93
C ALA A 279 1.97 6.96 -13.44
N ASN A 280 2.51 8.04 -14.03
CA ASN A 280 2.09 9.40 -13.70
C ASN A 280 0.66 9.70 -14.12
N PHE A 281 0.22 9.21 -15.28
CA PHE A 281 -1.18 9.32 -15.68
C PHE A 281 -2.08 8.62 -14.67
N GLN A 282 -1.70 7.40 -14.26
CA GLN A 282 -2.45 6.60 -13.30
C GLN A 282 -2.52 7.28 -11.93
N ASP A 283 -1.42 7.78 -11.38
CA ASP A 283 -1.36 8.48 -10.08
C ASP A 283 -2.34 9.66 -10.02
N VAL A 284 -2.25 10.53 -11.04
CA VAL A 284 -3.02 11.76 -11.14
C VAL A 284 -4.50 11.43 -11.37
N THR A 285 -4.79 10.48 -12.25
CA THR A 285 -6.16 10.02 -12.53
C THR A 285 -6.80 9.40 -11.30
N TRP A 286 -6.06 8.56 -10.56
CA TRP A 286 -6.52 7.94 -9.32
C TRP A 286 -6.96 8.98 -8.29
N ALA A 287 -6.14 10.02 -8.09
CA ALA A 287 -6.48 11.12 -7.19
C ALA A 287 -7.73 11.88 -7.66
N GLY A 288 -7.84 12.14 -8.96
CA GLY A 288 -8.99 12.83 -9.55
C GLY A 288 -10.29 12.01 -9.60
N LEU A 289 -10.21 10.68 -9.58
CA LEU A 289 -11.36 9.79 -9.39
C LEU A 289 -11.82 9.80 -7.93
N LYS A 290 -10.87 9.79 -6.99
CA LYS A 290 -11.15 9.81 -5.56
C LYS A 290 -11.62 11.19 -5.04
N GLY A 291 -11.25 12.26 -5.74
CA GLY A 291 -11.53 13.64 -5.31
C GLY A 291 -10.77 14.05 -4.04
N SER A 292 -9.69 13.34 -3.71
CA SER A 292 -8.86 13.64 -2.55
C SER A 292 -7.67 14.52 -2.92
N LYS A 293 -7.17 15.31 -1.95
CA LYS A 293 -5.86 15.97 -2.08
C LYS A 293 -4.76 14.93 -2.28
N GLY A 294 -3.78 15.29 -3.08
CA GLY A 294 -2.60 14.47 -3.33
C GLY A 294 -1.82 14.23 -2.05
N LYS A 295 -1.36 12.98 -1.89
CA LYS A 295 -0.48 12.58 -0.80
C LYS A 295 0.49 11.53 -1.33
N PRO A 296 1.68 11.93 -1.81
CA PRO A 296 2.64 10.97 -2.38
C PRO A 296 3.06 9.95 -1.32
N MET A 297 3.51 8.76 -1.73
CA MET A 297 3.83 7.70 -0.79
C MET A 297 4.91 8.12 0.21
N ILE A 298 5.88 8.93 -0.21
CA ILE A 298 6.93 9.47 0.68
C ILE A 298 6.36 10.31 1.84
N GLN A 299 5.22 10.98 1.64
CA GLN A 299 4.52 11.71 2.70
C GLN A 299 3.90 10.74 3.72
N HIS A 300 3.32 9.62 3.28
CA HIS A 300 2.87 8.56 4.21
C HIS A 300 4.03 7.99 5.04
N VAL A 301 5.21 7.84 4.44
CA VAL A 301 6.44 7.41 5.13
C VAL A 301 6.89 8.47 6.15
N ASN A 302 6.96 9.75 5.77
CA ASN A 302 7.30 10.85 6.69
C ASN A 302 6.39 10.90 7.92
N GLU A 303 5.09 10.78 7.72
CA GLU A 303 4.15 10.77 8.85
C GLU A 303 4.27 9.51 9.71
N ALA A 304 4.61 8.36 9.12
CA ALA A 304 4.91 7.14 9.89
C ALA A 304 6.20 7.29 10.72
N ILE A 305 7.24 7.92 10.16
CA ILE A 305 8.49 8.24 10.86
C ILE A 305 8.19 9.13 12.07
N GLU A 306 7.53 10.26 11.84
CA GLU A 306 7.23 11.24 12.89
C GLU A 306 6.36 10.63 14.00
N ARG A 307 5.31 9.90 13.62
CA ARG A 307 4.41 9.26 14.58
C ARG A 307 5.14 8.21 15.41
N THR A 308 6.02 7.42 14.78
CA THR A 308 6.85 6.42 15.48
C THR A 308 7.84 7.10 16.41
N ALA A 309 8.48 8.18 15.99
CA ALA A 309 9.40 8.97 16.82
C ALA A 309 8.71 9.48 18.09
N ARG A 310 7.49 10.04 17.97
CA ARG A 310 6.71 10.51 19.14
C ARG A 310 6.24 9.41 20.08
N VAL A 311 5.87 8.24 19.54
CA VAL A 311 5.44 7.09 20.35
C VAL A 311 6.63 6.48 21.10
N THR A 312 7.76 6.33 20.43
CA THR A 312 8.91 5.57 20.95
C THR A 312 9.93 6.43 21.67
N GLY A 313 9.93 7.74 21.43
CA GLY A 313 10.97 8.67 21.87
C GLY A 313 12.26 8.62 21.04
N LYS A 314 12.30 7.83 19.96
CA LYS A 314 13.43 7.79 19.01
C LYS A 314 13.54 9.06 18.19
N SER A 315 14.74 9.38 17.70
CA SER A 315 14.90 10.39 16.66
C SER A 315 14.30 9.90 15.33
N PRO A 316 13.85 10.80 14.42
CA PRO A 316 13.42 10.42 13.08
C PRO A 316 14.45 9.59 12.31
N GLN A 317 15.75 9.93 12.44
CA GLN A 317 16.85 9.17 11.82
C GLN A 317 16.95 7.75 12.35
N ASP A 318 16.79 7.53 13.66
CA ASP A 318 16.80 6.18 14.25
C ASP A 318 15.57 5.39 13.81
N VAL A 319 14.41 6.02 13.62
CA VAL A 319 13.23 5.34 13.08
C VAL A 319 13.47 4.89 11.63
N VAL A 320 14.05 5.75 10.80
CA VAL A 320 14.41 5.39 9.42
C VAL A 320 15.39 4.22 9.42
N ARG A 321 16.49 4.31 10.18
CA ARG A 321 17.50 3.25 10.26
C ARG A 321 16.92 1.94 10.80
N ASP A 322 16.24 1.98 11.93
CA ASP A 322 15.90 0.77 12.68
C ASP A 322 14.58 0.14 12.25
N SER A 323 13.55 0.95 11.96
CA SER A 323 12.21 0.48 11.61
C SER A 323 12.03 0.32 10.10
N LEU A 324 12.59 1.22 9.28
CA LEU A 324 12.42 1.17 7.82
C LEU A 324 13.55 0.38 7.12
N VAL A 325 14.80 0.69 7.39
CA VAL A 325 15.93 0.08 6.66
C VAL A 325 16.29 -1.29 7.24
N ARG A 326 16.59 -1.34 8.54
CA ARG A 326 16.95 -2.58 9.25
C ARG A 326 15.74 -3.46 9.56
N ARG A 327 14.56 -2.86 9.71
CA ARG A 327 13.28 -3.55 9.99
C ARG A 327 13.30 -4.34 11.30
N THR A 328 14.12 -3.91 12.26
CA THR A 328 14.30 -4.57 13.56
C THR A 328 13.38 -4.01 14.64
N HIS A 329 12.70 -2.90 14.36
CA HIS A 329 11.82 -2.21 15.30
C HIS A 329 10.45 -1.92 14.66
N PRO A 330 9.37 -1.80 15.46
CA PRO A 330 8.03 -1.47 14.98
C PRO A 330 7.94 -0.16 14.18
N LEU A 331 6.95 -0.10 13.30
CA LEU A 331 6.50 1.13 12.63
C LEU A 331 5.05 1.43 13.03
N TYR A 332 4.76 2.70 13.39
CA TYR A 332 3.45 3.14 13.86
C TYR A 332 2.72 4.06 12.86
N GLY A 333 1.47 3.69 12.57
CA GLY A 333 0.59 4.29 11.57
C GLY A 333 -0.78 4.71 12.10
N ILE A 334 -1.45 5.69 11.49
CA ILE A 334 -2.92 5.79 11.55
C ILE A 334 -3.46 5.25 10.22
N ALA A 335 -3.80 3.96 10.23
CA ALA A 335 -4.80 3.42 9.30
C ALA A 335 -6.08 4.25 9.43
N GLY A 336 -6.75 4.58 8.32
CA GLY A 336 -7.86 5.55 8.25
C GLY A 336 -8.75 5.59 9.49
N THR A 337 -9.08 6.80 9.94
CA THR A 337 -9.67 7.22 11.24
C THR A 337 -11.00 6.56 11.66
N GLY A 338 -11.45 5.50 10.99
CA GLY A 338 -12.68 4.78 11.30
C GLY A 338 -12.57 3.69 12.37
N LEU A 339 -11.41 3.33 12.90
CA LEU A 339 -11.25 2.14 13.75
C LEU A 339 -10.98 2.49 15.22
N THR A 340 -12.02 2.89 15.96
CA THR A 340 -12.09 2.63 17.40
C THR A 340 -12.25 1.12 17.63
N ALA A 341 -12.01 0.60 18.84
CA ALA A 341 -12.21 -0.82 19.15
C ALA A 341 -13.60 -1.35 18.72
N GLY A 342 -14.64 -0.50 18.79
CA GLY A 342 -16.00 -0.81 18.31
C GLY A 342 -16.19 -0.82 16.78
N ALA A 343 -15.23 -0.28 16.01
CA ALA A 343 -15.28 -0.26 14.55
C ALA A 343 -14.27 -1.22 13.88
N LEU A 344 -13.32 -1.79 14.64
CA LEU A 344 -12.52 -2.93 14.17
C LEU A 344 -13.39 -4.18 13.99
N ALA A 345 -14.34 -4.36 14.91
CA ALA A 345 -15.52 -5.21 14.79
C ALA A 345 -16.27 -5.03 13.46
N ALA A 346 -16.41 -3.77 13.03
CA ALA A 346 -17.12 -3.38 11.83
C ALA A 346 -16.35 -3.60 10.51
N ALA A 347 -15.04 -3.85 10.59
CA ALA A 347 -14.20 -4.06 9.43
C ALA A 347 -14.07 -5.57 9.13
N LEU A 348 -14.02 -6.43 10.14
CA LEU A 348 -14.02 -7.90 9.93
C LEU A 348 -15.28 -8.42 9.18
N ARG A 349 -16.32 -7.58 9.06
CA ARG A 349 -17.61 -7.77 8.37
C ARG A 349 -17.58 -8.33 6.94
N ASP A 350 -16.51 -8.11 6.18
CA ASP A 350 -16.47 -8.44 4.74
C ASP A 350 -15.76 -9.78 4.44
N GLN A 351 -15.31 -10.55 5.45
CA GLN A 351 -14.46 -11.74 5.23
C GLN A 351 -15.22 -13.04 4.86
N ASP A 352 -16.52 -13.18 5.17
CA ASP A 352 -17.19 -14.50 5.08
C ASP A 352 -18.14 -14.66 3.87
N GLY A 353 -17.92 -13.95 2.77
CA GLY A 353 -18.84 -13.95 1.61
C GLY A 353 -18.23 -13.95 0.21
N GLU A 354 -16.90 -14.01 0.05
CA GLU A 354 -16.25 -13.94 -1.28
C GLU A 354 -15.36 -15.17 -1.58
N ASP A 355 -15.79 -16.37 -1.15
CA ASP A 355 -15.37 -17.66 -1.73
C ASP A 355 -16.59 -18.34 -2.39
N MET A 356 -16.99 -17.84 -3.57
CA MET A 356 -17.64 -18.59 -4.67
C MET A 356 -17.41 -17.87 -5.99
#